data_AF-A0A4Q2E0A9-F1
#
_entry.id   AF-A0A4Q2E0A9-F1
#
_cell.length_a   1.000
_cell.length_b   1.000
_cell.length_c   1.000
_cell.angle_alpha   90.00
_cell.angle_beta   90.00
_cell.angle_gamma   90.00
#
_symmetry.space_group_name_H-M   'P 1'
#
loop_
_entity.id
_entity.type
_entity.pdbx_description
1 polymer ?
#
loop_
_entity_poly.entity_id
_entity_poly.type
_entity_poly.pdbx_seq_one_letter_code
_entity_poly.pdbx_strand_id
1 'polypeptide(L)'
;MKETLPPSRRTKLNSLWRRDRDKRNATHNDAMTPLLTDATSDHGASIAVVERAIPVPVNEQERPPLSQLFVPSFVITIANFGLLAFVDMSMSTLIPLVYSTPIEYGGLGMDPLQIGTIMGAFSIFNAVFSGLFLGSLIRRYGTLHIYQTGVFSFFVVIGGFPVGNTLIRRAGRIDAFVILAVVIQFLATGAMYPCYASMMLMVIHNAPSKLLLGSANGAAQMVTSGSRALAPAIASSLFSLSIQRNLLGGYAVYYIFVVLAAIVIQASRYLPSPPPEQAAVSQ
;
A
#
# COMPACT_ATOMS: atom_id res chain seq x y z
N MET A 1 -53.97 -1.36 13.46
CA MET A 1 -53.70 -2.41 14.47
C MET A 1 -53.50 -1.83 15.88
N LYS A 2 -54.35 -0.89 16.34
CA LYS A 2 -54.17 -0.17 17.62
C LYS A 2 -55.29 -0.40 18.64
N GLU A 3 -56.30 -1.22 18.35
CA GLU A 3 -57.56 -1.23 19.14
C GLU A 3 -57.88 -2.47 19.98
N THR A 4 -56.96 -3.43 20.15
CA THR A 4 -57.22 -4.62 20.99
C THR A 4 -56.19 -4.90 22.08
N LEU A 5 -55.44 -3.88 22.52
CA LEU A 5 -54.42 -4.04 23.57
C LEU A 5 -54.87 -3.47 24.92
N PRO A 6 -54.64 -4.20 26.04
CA PRO A 6 -55.01 -3.76 27.38
C PRO A 6 -54.28 -2.46 27.79
N PRO A 7 -54.90 -1.61 28.64
CA PRO A 7 -54.49 -0.23 28.90
C PRO A 7 -53.04 -0.09 29.41
N SER A 8 -52.52 -1.08 30.14
CA SER A 8 -51.14 -1.07 30.65
C SER A 8 -50.07 -1.15 29.56
N ARG A 9 -50.35 -1.79 28.41
CA ARG A 9 -49.41 -1.88 27.28
C ARG A 9 -49.44 -0.65 26.37
N ARG A 10 -50.57 0.08 26.31
CA ARG A 10 -50.67 1.35 25.55
C ARG A 10 -49.81 2.46 26.18
N THR A 11 -49.79 2.56 27.51
CA THR A 11 -49.00 3.57 28.22
C THR A 11 -47.50 3.35 28.07
N LYS A 12 -47.05 2.07 28.10
CA LYS A 12 -45.65 1.70 27.83
C LYS A 12 -45.23 1.97 26.38
N LEU A 13 -46.11 1.72 25.41
CA LEU A 13 -45.78 2.00 24.01
C LEU A 13 -45.69 3.51 23.76
N ASN A 14 -46.62 4.30 24.30
CA ASN A 14 -46.61 5.75 24.15
C ASN A 14 -45.41 6.41 24.85
N SER A 15 -44.92 5.86 25.96
CA SER A 15 -43.70 6.37 26.62
C SER A 15 -42.43 6.01 25.85
N LEU A 16 -42.37 4.82 25.23
CA LEU A 16 -41.26 4.42 24.36
C LEU A 16 -41.18 5.28 23.09
N TRP A 17 -42.32 5.54 22.43
CA TRP A 17 -42.39 6.42 21.26
C TRP A 17 -42.06 7.89 21.59
N ARG A 18 -42.45 8.39 22.78
CA ARG A 18 -42.03 9.72 23.25
C ARG A 18 -40.52 9.79 23.45
N ARG A 19 -39.94 8.78 24.10
CA ARG A 19 -38.50 8.75 24.42
C ARG A 19 -37.61 8.68 23.19
N ASP A 20 -38.03 7.96 22.15
CA ASP A 20 -37.30 7.90 20.87
C ASP A 20 -37.41 9.18 20.04
N ARG A 21 -38.54 9.89 20.14
CA ARG A 21 -38.73 11.18 19.48
C ARG A 21 -37.95 12.30 20.17
N ASP A 22 -37.92 12.31 21.51
CA ASP A 22 -37.15 13.28 22.29
C ASP A 22 -35.63 13.07 22.09
N LYS A 23 -35.17 11.81 21.95
CA LYS A 23 -33.78 11.51 21.59
C LYS A 23 -33.41 11.98 20.19
N ARG A 24 -34.28 11.79 19.19
CA ARG A 24 -34.03 12.28 17.82
C ARG A 24 -34.01 13.81 17.74
N ASN A 25 -34.89 14.48 18.48
CA ASN A 25 -34.91 15.94 18.56
C ASN A 25 -33.70 16.51 19.31
N ALA A 26 -33.19 15.82 20.34
CA ALA A 26 -31.96 16.21 21.03
C ALA A 26 -30.74 16.12 20.11
N THR A 27 -30.59 15.02 19.35
CA THR A 27 -29.49 14.86 18.39
C THR A 27 -29.57 15.78 17.16
N HIS A 28 -30.75 16.32 16.82
CA HIS A 28 -30.92 17.25 15.70
C HIS A 28 -30.59 18.70 16.10
N ASN A 29 -30.78 19.06 17.37
CA ASN A 29 -30.49 20.41 17.88
C ASN A 29 -29.00 20.62 18.22
N ASP A 30 -28.27 19.57 18.61
CA ASP A 30 -26.82 19.65 18.89
C ASP A 30 -25.96 19.86 17.63
N ALA A 31 -26.52 19.67 16.43
CA ALA A 31 -25.80 19.81 15.15
C ALA A 31 -25.90 21.21 14.51
N MET A 32 -26.64 22.15 15.12
CA MET A 32 -26.91 23.48 14.56
C MET A 32 -26.59 24.65 15.51
N THR A 33 -26.00 24.39 16.68
CA THR A 33 -25.56 25.42 17.62
C THR A 33 -24.11 25.84 17.35
N PRO A 34 -23.85 27.09 16.92
CA PRO A 34 -22.48 27.58 16.79
C PRO A 34 -21.82 27.68 18.16
N LEU A 35 -20.66 27.02 18.31
CA LEU A 35 -19.90 26.88 19.57
C LEU A 35 -19.30 28.19 20.13
N LEU A 36 -19.59 29.35 19.54
CA LEU A 36 -18.98 30.63 19.91
C LEU A 36 -20.00 31.78 19.85
N THR A 37 -21.00 31.76 20.73
CA THR A 37 -21.83 32.95 21.01
C THR A 37 -22.55 32.74 22.32
N ASP A 38 -21.90 33.11 23.42
CA ASP A 38 -22.50 33.95 24.47
C ASP A 38 -21.49 34.20 25.58
N ALA A 39 -20.71 35.26 25.37
CA ALA A 39 -20.00 35.94 26.44
C ALA A 39 -21.02 36.74 27.26
N THR A 40 -21.44 36.20 28.41
CA THR A 40 -22.15 36.98 29.45
C THR A 40 -21.39 36.95 30.77
N SER A 41 -20.54 37.96 30.90
CA SER A 41 -20.32 38.86 32.06
C SER A 41 -20.08 38.38 33.50
N ASP A 42 -20.18 37.11 33.91
CA ASP A 42 -20.04 36.76 35.34
C ASP A 42 -19.04 35.63 35.68
N HIS A 43 -18.36 35.05 34.69
CA HIS A 43 -17.34 34.01 34.92
C HIS A 43 -15.90 34.53 34.97
N GLY A 44 -15.70 35.86 34.88
CA GLY A 44 -14.37 36.49 34.77
C GLY A 44 -13.47 36.34 36.00
N ALA A 45 -14.02 36.07 37.19
CA ALA A 45 -13.23 35.95 38.41
C ALA A 45 -12.58 34.56 38.59
N SER A 46 -13.16 33.51 38.00
CA SER A 46 -12.67 32.13 38.20
C SER A 46 -11.66 31.69 37.14
N ILE A 47 -11.78 32.21 35.91
CA ILE A 47 -10.81 31.91 34.83
C ILE A 47 -9.46 32.60 35.08
N ALA A 48 -9.45 33.81 35.66
CA ALA A 48 -8.20 34.53 35.96
C ALA A 48 -7.30 33.81 36.99
N VAL A 49 -7.86 32.94 37.84
CA VAL A 49 -7.12 32.17 38.84
C VAL A 49 -6.58 30.86 38.27
N VAL A 50 -7.29 30.25 37.31
CA VAL A 50 -6.85 29.00 36.64
C VAL A 50 -5.82 29.28 35.55
N GLU A 51 -5.81 30.48 34.94
CA GLU A 51 -4.74 30.94 34.04
C GLU A 51 -3.37 31.08 34.74
N ARG A 52 -3.35 31.16 36.08
CA ARG A 52 -2.11 31.10 36.87
C ARG A 52 -1.65 29.67 37.21
N ALA A 53 -2.14 28.66 36.48
CA ALA A 53 -1.45 27.40 36.40
C ALA A 53 -0.15 27.63 35.61
N ILE A 54 0.97 27.68 36.35
CA ILE A 54 2.36 27.50 35.95
C ILE A 54 2.52 27.41 34.42
N PRO A 55 3.18 28.36 33.73
CA PRO A 55 3.52 28.16 32.33
C PRO A 55 4.44 26.93 32.29
N VAL A 56 3.86 25.76 31.99
CA VAL A 56 4.62 24.64 31.49
C VAL A 56 5.17 25.19 30.18
N PRO A 57 6.48 25.37 30.04
CA PRO A 57 7.03 25.71 28.75
C PRO A 57 6.68 24.53 27.86
N VAL A 58 5.61 24.66 27.08
CA VAL A 58 5.50 23.90 25.84
C VAL A 58 6.70 24.40 25.07
N ASN A 59 7.78 23.65 25.15
CA ASN A 59 8.89 23.80 24.25
C ASN A 59 8.27 23.51 22.89
N GLU A 60 7.75 24.54 22.23
CA GLU A 60 7.39 24.51 20.82
C GLU A 60 8.70 24.22 20.12
N GLN A 61 9.02 22.93 20.05
CA GLN A 61 10.20 22.45 19.39
C GLN A 61 10.04 22.91 17.95
N GLU A 62 10.77 23.97 17.61
CA GLU A 62 10.64 24.65 16.34
C GLU A 62 10.72 23.61 15.23
N ARG A 63 9.66 23.49 14.44
CA ARG A 63 9.59 22.43 13.44
C ARG A 63 10.74 22.64 12.47
N PRO A 64 11.64 21.65 12.33
CA PRO A 64 12.76 21.80 11.42
C PRO A 64 12.26 22.05 10.00
N PRO A 65 12.97 22.87 9.20
CA PRO A 65 12.58 23.16 7.84
C PRO A 65 12.54 21.88 7.00
N LEU A 66 11.60 21.82 6.04
CA LEU A 66 11.41 20.64 5.17
C LEU A 66 12.66 20.27 4.36
N SER A 67 13.55 21.23 4.10
CA SER A 67 14.84 20.97 3.43
C SER A 67 15.71 19.99 4.20
N GLN A 68 15.62 19.95 5.54
CA GLN A 68 16.37 19.01 6.38
C GLN A 68 15.90 17.57 6.21
N LEU A 69 14.76 17.32 5.57
CA LEU A 69 14.29 15.96 5.27
C LEU A 69 15.16 15.25 4.23
N PHE A 70 15.72 16.00 3.26
CA PHE A 70 16.43 15.44 2.11
C PHE A 70 17.90 15.10 2.42
N VAL A 71 18.12 14.42 3.54
CA VAL A 71 19.42 13.81 3.85
C VAL A 71 19.70 12.62 2.91
N PRO A 72 20.97 12.29 2.62
CA PRO A 72 21.31 11.22 1.66
C PRO A 72 20.61 9.89 1.96
N SER A 73 20.58 9.48 3.23
CA SER A 73 19.90 8.26 3.69
C SER A 73 18.40 8.24 3.34
N PHE A 74 17.73 9.38 3.50
CA PHE A 74 16.31 9.51 3.19
C PHE A 74 16.07 9.51 1.68
N VAL A 75 16.87 10.25 0.91
CA VAL A 75 16.79 10.31 -0.56
C VAL A 75 16.98 8.93 -1.18
N ILE A 76 17.98 8.16 -0.74
CA ILE A 76 18.23 6.80 -1.22
C ILE A 76 17.05 5.88 -0.88
N THR A 77 16.44 6.06 0.28
CA THR A 77 15.26 5.28 0.71
C THR A 77 14.05 5.55 -0.19
N ILE A 78 13.68 6.82 -0.39
CA ILE A 78 12.52 7.16 -1.24
C ILE A 78 12.78 6.84 -2.72
N ALA A 79 14.02 6.91 -3.19
CA ALA A 79 14.39 6.51 -4.55
C ALA A 79 14.20 5.00 -4.76
N ASN A 80 14.69 4.17 -3.85
CA ASN A 80 14.43 2.72 -3.86
C ASN A 80 12.92 2.41 -3.78
N PHE A 81 12.16 3.22 -3.06
CA PHE A 81 10.72 3.01 -2.92
C PHE A 81 9.99 3.32 -4.23
N GLY A 82 10.36 4.43 -4.87
CA GLY A 82 9.89 4.79 -6.20
C GLY A 82 10.23 3.75 -7.26
N LEU A 83 11.45 3.20 -7.23
CA LEU A 83 11.87 2.12 -8.14
C LEU A 83 11.09 0.83 -7.93
N LEU A 84 10.94 0.39 -6.66
CA LEU A 84 10.12 -0.76 -6.30
C LEU A 84 8.71 -0.62 -6.88
N ALA A 85 8.07 0.52 -6.61
CA ALA A 85 6.69 0.76 -7.03
C ALA A 85 6.53 0.92 -8.54
N PHE A 86 7.55 1.45 -9.22
CA PHE A 86 7.56 1.50 -10.68
C PHE A 86 7.56 0.09 -11.27
N VAL A 87 8.52 -0.76 -10.87
CA VAL A 87 8.65 -2.12 -11.41
C VAL A 87 7.42 -2.97 -11.05
N ASP A 88 6.96 -2.91 -9.81
CA ASP A 88 5.79 -3.65 -9.34
C ASP A 88 4.49 -3.26 -10.08
N MET A 89 4.27 -1.95 -10.27
CA MET A 89 3.08 -1.49 -11.02
C MET A 89 3.18 -1.80 -12.51
N SER A 90 4.39 -1.80 -13.08
CA SER A 90 4.62 -2.29 -14.44
C SER A 90 4.29 -3.78 -14.55
N MET A 91 4.71 -4.61 -13.60
CA MET A 91 4.35 -6.03 -13.58
C MET A 91 2.84 -6.23 -13.43
N SER A 92 2.19 -5.47 -12.56
CA SER A 92 0.73 -5.50 -12.37
C SER A 92 -0.03 -5.14 -13.66
N THR A 93 0.57 -4.35 -14.54
CA THR A 93 0.02 -4.03 -15.86
C THR A 93 0.35 -5.12 -16.89
N LEU A 94 1.58 -5.63 -16.89
CA LEU A 94 2.03 -6.63 -17.85
C LEU A 94 1.37 -8.00 -17.65
N ILE A 95 1.09 -8.41 -16.40
CA ILE A 95 0.47 -9.72 -16.12
C ILE A 95 -0.82 -9.94 -16.92
N PRO A 96 -1.88 -9.11 -16.76
CA PRO A 96 -3.11 -9.30 -17.51
C PRO A 96 -2.92 -9.06 -19.02
N LEU A 97 -2.04 -8.13 -19.40
CA LEU A 97 -1.77 -7.81 -20.81
C LEU A 97 -1.12 -8.99 -21.55
N VAL A 98 -0.07 -9.59 -20.99
CA VAL A 98 0.61 -10.75 -21.57
C VAL A 98 -0.30 -11.98 -21.52
N TYR A 99 -1.04 -12.20 -20.43
CA TYR A 99 -1.88 -13.38 -20.32
C TYR A 99 -3.03 -13.38 -21.33
N SER A 100 -3.63 -12.21 -21.62
CA SER A 100 -4.67 -12.06 -22.63
C SER A 100 -4.15 -12.00 -24.07
N THR A 101 -2.86 -11.69 -24.26
CA THR A 101 -2.23 -11.65 -25.59
C THR A 101 -2.27 -13.04 -26.25
N PRO A 102 -2.56 -13.15 -27.56
CA PRO A 102 -2.55 -14.44 -28.26
C PRO A 102 -1.19 -15.14 -28.18
N ILE A 103 -1.22 -16.48 -28.23
CA ILE A 103 -0.03 -17.34 -28.11
C ILE A 103 1.02 -17.02 -29.19
N GLU A 104 0.56 -16.68 -30.39
CA GLU A 104 1.39 -16.28 -31.55
C GLU A 104 2.27 -15.07 -31.25
N TYR A 105 1.79 -14.13 -30.42
CA TYR A 105 2.49 -12.90 -30.05
C TYR A 105 3.21 -12.97 -28.70
N GLY A 106 3.34 -14.17 -28.11
CA GLY A 106 4.11 -14.36 -26.88
C GLY A 106 3.27 -14.38 -25.59
N GLY A 107 1.94 -14.37 -25.69
CA GLY A 107 1.04 -14.44 -24.53
C GLY A 107 0.51 -15.84 -24.20
N LEU A 108 -0.51 -15.92 -23.36
CA LEU A 108 -1.17 -17.18 -22.96
C LEU A 108 -2.57 -17.37 -23.58
N GLY A 109 -3.12 -16.36 -24.24
CA GLY A 109 -4.47 -16.41 -24.83
C GLY A 109 -5.59 -16.70 -23.81
N MET A 110 -5.41 -16.31 -22.55
CA MET A 110 -6.40 -16.51 -21.49
C MET A 110 -7.56 -15.54 -21.62
N ASP A 111 -8.75 -16.00 -21.21
CA ASP A 111 -9.92 -15.14 -21.15
C ASP A 111 -9.79 -14.10 -20.01
N PRO A 112 -10.20 -12.83 -20.22
CA PRO A 112 -10.15 -11.80 -19.17
C PRO A 112 -10.84 -12.20 -17.85
N LEU A 113 -11.93 -12.98 -17.89
CA LEU A 113 -12.63 -13.45 -16.70
C LEU A 113 -11.77 -14.43 -15.88
N GLN A 114 -11.02 -15.30 -16.56
CA GLN A 114 -10.10 -16.24 -15.92
C GLN A 114 -8.95 -15.49 -15.24
N ILE A 115 -8.37 -14.53 -15.94
CA ILE A 115 -7.31 -13.66 -15.41
C ILE A 115 -7.82 -12.92 -14.17
N GLY A 116 -9.00 -12.29 -14.26
CA GLY A 116 -9.61 -11.57 -13.15
C GLY A 116 -9.89 -12.45 -11.93
N THR A 117 -10.35 -13.69 -12.14
CA THR A 117 -10.61 -14.64 -11.05
C THR A 117 -9.31 -15.07 -10.36
N ILE A 118 -8.24 -15.35 -11.11
CA ILE A 118 -6.93 -15.71 -10.55
C ILE A 118 -6.37 -14.53 -9.73
N MET A 119 -6.36 -13.32 -10.31
CA MET A 119 -5.85 -12.12 -9.64
C MET A 119 -6.66 -11.77 -8.39
N GLY A 120 -7.98 -11.88 -8.45
CA GLY A 120 -8.86 -11.63 -7.31
C GLY A 120 -8.65 -12.63 -6.18
N ALA A 121 -8.66 -13.94 -6.48
CA ALA A 121 -8.44 -14.99 -5.49
C ALA A 121 -7.05 -14.85 -4.83
N PHE A 122 -6.02 -14.60 -5.64
CA PHE A 122 -4.67 -14.40 -5.14
C PHE A 122 -4.55 -13.14 -4.26
N SER A 123 -5.20 -12.03 -4.64
CA SER A 123 -5.16 -10.80 -3.86
C SER A 123 -5.80 -10.96 -2.49
N ILE A 124 -6.91 -11.70 -2.39
CA ILE A 124 -7.55 -12.04 -1.11
C ILE A 124 -6.60 -12.89 -0.26
N PHE A 125 -6.02 -13.93 -0.85
CA PHE A 125 -5.03 -14.77 -0.17
C PHE A 125 -3.85 -13.94 0.36
N ASN A 126 -3.30 -13.05 -0.46
CA ASN A 126 -2.16 -12.22 -0.08
C ASN A 126 -2.50 -11.20 1.00
N ALA A 127 -3.70 -10.60 0.95
CA ALA A 127 -4.16 -9.69 1.98
C ALA A 127 -4.26 -10.39 3.35
N VAL A 128 -4.83 -11.60 3.39
CA VAL A 128 -4.91 -12.41 4.61
C VAL A 128 -3.52 -12.81 5.08
N PHE A 129 -2.67 -13.33 4.19
CA PHE A 129 -1.31 -13.76 4.52
C PHE A 129 -0.47 -12.59 5.07
N SER A 130 -0.51 -11.44 4.39
CA SER A 130 0.20 -10.24 4.84
C SER A 130 -0.33 -9.75 6.18
N GLY A 131 -1.65 -9.71 6.39
CA GLY A 131 -2.23 -9.30 7.67
C GLY A 131 -1.79 -10.17 8.85
N LEU A 132 -1.65 -11.48 8.64
CA LEU A 132 -1.28 -12.43 9.71
C LEU A 132 0.23 -12.54 9.93
N PHE A 133 1.02 -12.56 8.86
CA PHE A 133 2.43 -12.95 8.92
C PHE A 133 3.42 -11.80 8.81
N LEU A 134 3.00 -10.61 8.34
CA LEU A 134 3.92 -9.51 8.07
C LEU A 134 4.73 -9.08 9.30
N GLY A 135 4.08 -8.89 10.45
CA GLY A 135 4.77 -8.49 11.69
C GLY A 135 5.76 -9.56 12.17
N SER A 136 5.42 -10.84 12.00
CA SER A 136 6.32 -11.96 12.33
C SER A 136 7.53 -11.98 11.38
N LEU A 137 7.29 -11.76 10.08
CA LEU A 137 8.32 -11.74 9.06
C LEU A 137 9.33 -10.61 9.33
N ILE A 138 8.84 -9.39 9.55
CA ILE A 138 9.67 -8.21 9.83
C ILE A 138 10.49 -8.40 11.11
N ARG A 139 9.89 -8.92 12.18
CA ARG A 139 10.61 -9.18 13.43
C ARG A 139 11.68 -10.26 13.28
N ARG A 140 11.44 -11.27 12.44
CA ARG A 140 12.36 -12.41 12.27
C ARG A 140 13.54 -12.10 11.33
N TYR A 141 13.29 -11.41 10.23
CA TYR A 141 14.29 -11.21 9.17
C TYR A 141 14.80 -9.77 9.07
N GLY A 142 14.08 -8.80 9.64
CA GLY A 142 14.37 -7.38 9.51
C GLY A 142 13.90 -6.80 8.17
N THR A 143 13.77 -5.47 8.12
CA THR A 143 13.23 -4.75 6.95
C THR A 143 14.14 -4.86 5.73
N LEU A 144 15.46 -4.70 5.91
CA LEU A 144 16.41 -4.70 4.79
C LEU A 144 16.48 -6.07 4.09
N HIS A 145 16.59 -7.17 4.84
CA HIS A 145 16.65 -8.52 4.25
C HIS A 145 15.35 -8.90 3.55
N ILE A 146 14.19 -8.52 4.10
CA ILE A 146 12.90 -8.74 3.43
C ILE A 146 12.85 -7.99 2.11
N TYR A 147 13.24 -6.72 2.11
CA TYR A 147 13.28 -5.94 0.89
C TYR A 147 14.24 -6.55 -0.15
N GLN A 148 15.48 -6.84 0.25
CA GLN A 148 16.49 -7.38 -0.66
C GLN A 148 16.08 -8.75 -1.23
N THR A 149 15.61 -9.68 -0.38
CA THR A 149 15.17 -11.02 -0.83
C THR A 149 13.89 -10.94 -1.66
N GLY A 150 12.96 -10.07 -1.29
CA GLY A 150 11.73 -9.89 -2.02
C GLY A 150 12.00 -9.37 -3.44
N VAL A 151 12.84 -8.36 -3.63
CA VAL A 151 13.15 -7.79 -4.97
C VAL A 151 13.66 -8.85 -5.97
N PHE A 152 14.33 -9.93 -5.51
CA PHE A 152 14.70 -11.05 -6.39
C PHE A 152 13.50 -11.76 -7.02
N SER A 153 12.31 -11.69 -6.40
CA SER A 153 11.11 -12.30 -6.95
C SER A 153 10.70 -11.67 -8.29
N PHE A 154 11.10 -10.44 -8.60
CA PHE A 154 10.89 -9.84 -9.92
C PHE A 154 11.48 -10.68 -11.05
N PHE A 155 12.62 -11.34 -10.84
CA PHE A 155 13.22 -12.20 -11.88
C PHE A 155 12.34 -13.42 -12.16
N VAL A 156 11.73 -13.99 -11.11
CA VAL A 156 10.77 -15.09 -11.24
C VAL A 156 9.51 -14.61 -11.96
N VAL A 157 8.99 -13.43 -11.59
CA VAL A 157 7.80 -12.85 -12.23
C VAL A 157 8.04 -12.57 -13.71
N ILE A 158 9.16 -11.92 -14.05
CA ILE A 158 9.49 -11.56 -15.43
C ILE A 158 9.82 -12.80 -16.25
N GLY A 159 10.59 -13.75 -15.69
CA GLY A 159 10.93 -15.02 -16.34
C GLY A 159 9.71 -15.92 -16.53
N GLY A 160 8.68 -15.78 -15.68
CA GLY A 160 7.42 -16.51 -15.81
C GLY A 160 6.70 -16.28 -17.15
N PHE A 161 6.84 -15.10 -17.75
CA PHE A 161 6.21 -14.78 -19.04
C PHE A 161 6.73 -15.66 -20.20
N PRO A 162 8.03 -15.64 -20.56
CA PRO A 162 8.55 -16.48 -21.64
C PRO A 162 8.43 -17.98 -21.31
N VAL A 163 8.58 -18.38 -20.05
CA VAL A 163 8.41 -19.77 -19.62
C VAL A 163 6.97 -20.23 -19.86
N GLY A 164 5.98 -19.46 -19.41
CA GLY A 164 4.56 -19.74 -19.63
C GLY A 164 4.22 -19.84 -21.12
N ASN A 165 4.71 -18.90 -21.93
CA ASN A 165 4.49 -18.92 -23.38
C ASN A 165 5.13 -20.15 -24.05
N THR A 166 6.32 -20.57 -23.61
CA THR A 166 6.98 -21.78 -24.13
C THR A 166 6.19 -23.04 -23.76
N LEU A 167 5.67 -23.12 -22.54
CA LEU A 167 4.87 -24.26 -22.07
C LEU A 167 3.56 -24.38 -22.86
N ILE A 168 2.82 -23.29 -23.02
CA ILE A 168 1.55 -23.33 -23.75
C ILE A 168 1.75 -23.62 -25.25
N ARG A 169 2.84 -23.13 -25.87
CA ARG A 169 3.20 -23.46 -27.26
C ARG A 169 3.50 -24.95 -27.44
N ARG A 170 4.12 -25.60 -26.45
CA ARG A 170 4.39 -27.05 -26.48
C ARG A 170 3.13 -27.88 -26.27
N ALA A 171 2.27 -27.45 -25.34
CA ALA A 171 1.06 -28.20 -24.97
C ALA A 171 -0.12 -27.97 -25.93
N GLY A 172 -0.16 -26.82 -26.62
CA GLY A 172 -1.30 -26.38 -27.45
C GLY A 172 -2.55 -25.99 -26.66
N ARG A 173 -2.50 -26.04 -25.33
CA ARG A 173 -3.59 -25.72 -24.39
C ARG A 173 -3.04 -25.35 -23.03
N ILE A 174 -3.87 -24.73 -22.19
CA ILE A 174 -3.56 -24.51 -20.77
C ILE A 174 -3.62 -25.86 -20.05
N ASP A 175 -2.46 -26.42 -19.74
CA ASP A 175 -2.30 -27.68 -19.02
C ASP A 175 -1.82 -27.45 -17.57
N ALA A 176 -1.57 -28.53 -16.84
CA ALA A 176 -1.11 -28.45 -15.45
C ALA A 176 0.23 -27.71 -15.30
N PHE A 177 1.12 -27.79 -16.29
CA PHE A 177 2.42 -27.10 -16.25
C PHE A 177 2.28 -25.59 -16.45
N VAL A 178 1.41 -25.16 -17.37
CA VAL A 178 1.08 -23.73 -17.54
C VAL A 178 0.45 -23.18 -16.25
N ILE A 179 -0.51 -23.90 -15.66
CA ILE A 179 -1.13 -23.50 -14.40
C ILE A 179 -0.09 -23.41 -13.27
N LEU A 180 0.80 -24.40 -13.16
CA LEU A 180 1.88 -24.38 -12.17
C LEU A 180 2.80 -23.17 -12.36
N ALA A 181 3.18 -22.85 -13.59
CA ALA A 181 4.01 -21.69 -13.89
C ALA A 181 3.31 -20.37 -13.47
N VAL A 182 2.02 -20.24 -13.76
CA VAL A 182 1.20 -19.11 -13.32
C VAL A 182 1.15 -19.03 -11.79
N VAL A 183 0.89 -20.14 -11.10
CA VAL A 183 0.84 -20.18 -9.63
C VAL A 183 2.18 -19.76 -9.02
N ILE A 184 3.31 -20.27 -9.55
CA ILE A 184 4.65 -19.86 -9.09
C ILE A 184 4.87 -18.37 -9.32
N GLN A 185 4.46 -17.85 -10.49
CA GLN A 185 4.58 -16.43 -10.83
C GLN A 185 3.80 -15.56 -9.84
N PHE A 186 2.57 -15.93 -9.50
CA PHE A 186 1.78 -15.23 -8.49
C PHE A 186 2.39 -15.38 -7.09
N LEU A 187 2.79 -16.58 -6.65
CA LEU A 187 3.48 -16.73 -5.36
C LEU A 187 4.71 -15.82 -5.24
N ALA A 188 5.45 -15.63 -6.34
CA ALA A 188 6.57 -14.68 -6.40
C ALA A 188 6.13 -13.20 -6.29
N THR A 189 5.00 -12.79 -6.90
CA THR A 189 4.45 -11.43 -6.66
C THR A 189 4.05 -11.22 -5.22
N GLY A 190 3.64 -12.28 -4.51
CA GLY A 190 3.36 -12.24 -3.07
C GLY A 190 4.53 -11.78 -2.20
N ALA A 191 5.77 -12.00 -2.63
CA ALA A 191 6.95 -11.53 -1.93
C ALA A 191 7.10 -9.98 -1.93
N MET A 192 6.37 -9.27 -2.81
CA MET A 192 6.42 -7.81 -2.90
C MET A 192 5.69 -7.12 -1.75
N TYR A 193 4.61 -7.70 -1.23
CA TYR A 193 3.81 -7.09 -0.16
C TYR A 193 4.65 -6.72 1.09
N PRO A 194 5.45 -7.64 1.67
CA PRO A 194 6.30 -7.28 2.80
C PRO A 194 7.43 -6.31 2.45
N CYS A 195 7.80 -6.17 1.15
CA CYS A 195 8.75 -5.15 0.70
C CYS A 195 8.19 -3.73 0.89
N TYR A 196 6.91 -3.50 0.56
CA TYR A 196 6.26 -2.20 0.76
C TYR A 196 6.25 -1.78 2.22
N ALA A 197 5.90 -2.71 3.12
CA ALA A 197 5.93 -2.46 4.56
C ALA A 197 7.34 -2.17 5.06
N SER A 198 8.33 -2.94 4.57
CA SER A 198 9.74 -2.75 4.93
C SER A 198 10.25 -1.38 4.48
N MET A 199 9.94 -0.96 3.25
CA MET A 199 10.32 0.36 2.73
C MET A 199 9.67 1.49 3.54
N MET A 200 8.39 1.35 3.90
CA MET A 200 7.70 2.34 4.73
C MET A 200 8.33 2.45 6.13
N LEU A 201 8.70 1.34 6.76
CA LEU A 201 9.44 1.36 8.03
C LEU A 201 10.81 2.01 7.89
N MET A 202 11.52 1.77 6.78
CA MET A 202 12.80 2.43 6.50
C MET A 202 12.65 3.93 6.26
N VAL A 203 11.56 4.38 5.63
CA VAL A 203 11.21 5.82 5.51
C VAL A 203 11.06 6.44 6.90
N ILE A 204 10.40 5.75 7.83
CA ILE A 204 10.24 6.21 9.21
C ILE A 204 11.59 6.26 9.94
N HIS A 205 12.41 5.20 9.82
CA HIS A 205 13.70 5.12 10.51
C HIS A 205 14.74 6.11 9.96
N ASN A 206 14.70 6.39 8.65
CA ASN A 206 15.62 7.32 7.99
C ASN A 206 15.10 8.77 7.99
N ALA A 207 13.96 9.04 8.65
CA ALA A 207 13.50 10.40 8.87
C ALA A 207 14.41 11.08 9.93
N PRO A 208 14.99 12.26 9.64
CA PRO A 208 15.99 12.89 10.51
C PRO A 208 15.41 13.46 11.81
N SER A 209 14.09 13.66 11.88
CA SER A 209 13.41 14.13 13.07
C SER A 209 12.02 13.51 13.17
N LYS A 210 11.61 13.22 14.42
CA LYS A 210 10.25 12.73 14.70
C LYS A 210 9.16 13.73 14.28
N LEU A 211 9.48 15.02 14.32
CA LEU A 211 8.58 16.11 13.93
C LEU A 211 8.32 16.14 12.41
N LEU A 212 9.17 15.47 11.61
CA LEU A 212 9.05 15.42 10.15
C LEU A 212 8.43 14.12 9.62
N LEU A 213 7.96 13.20 10.48
CA LEU A 213 7.41 11.92 10.02
C LEU A 213 6.26 12.07 9.02
N GLY A 214 5.38 13.05 9.24
CA GLY A 214 4.28 13.35 8.32
C GLY A 214 4.80 13.75 6.93
N SER A 215 5.77 14.65 6.89
CA SER A 215 6.43 15.10 5.65
C SER A 215 7.23 13.99 4.98
N ALA A 216 7.90 13.14 5.76
CA ALA A 216 8.66 11.99 5.28
C ALA A 216 7.74 10.99 4.55
N ASN A 217 6.61 10.64 5.18
CA ASN A 217 5.60 9.78 4.55
C ASN A 217 4.99 10.44 3.31
N GLY A 218 4.65 11.74 3.39
CA GLY A 218 4.12 12.49 2.26
C GLY A 218 5.06 12.47 1.05
N ALA A 219 6.36 12.72 1.26
CA ALA A 219 7.37 12.67 0.22
C ALA A 219 7.53 11.26 -0.38
N ALA A 220 7.60 10.22 0.47
CA ALA A 220 7.66 8.84 0.02
C ALA A 220 6.43 8.47 -0.83
N GLN A 221 5.23 8.83 -0.39
CA GLN A 221 3.98 8.54 -1.09
C GLN A 221 3.83 9.34 -2.38
N MET A 222 4.35 10.57 -2.43
CA MET A 222 4.40 11.37 -3.65
C MET A 222 5.26 10.69 -4.72
N VAL A 223 6.49 10.31 -4.38
CA VAL A 223 7.40 9.60 -5.31
C VAL A 223 6.77 8.28 -5.76
N THR A 224 6.28 7.48 -4.82
CA THR A 224 5.70 6.17 -5.09
C THR A 224 4.44 6.29 -5.96
N SER A 225 3.60 7.29 -5.73
CA SER A 225 2.40 7.51 -6.55
C SER A 225 2.73 8.04 -7.94
N GLY A 226 3.73 8.91 -8.07
CA GLY A 226 4.26 9.33 -9.37
C GLY A 226 4.78 8.14 -10.19
N SER A 227 5.57 7.26 -9.57
CA SER A 227 6.03 6.00 -10.19
C SER A 227 4.85 5.14 -10.65
N ARG A 228 3.85 4.93 -9.78
CA ARG A 228 2.66 4.13 -10.09
C ARG A 228 1.82 4.72 -11.23
N ALA A 229 1.76 6.05 -11.34
CA ALA A 229 1.01 6.71 -12.40
C ALA A 229 1.67 6.51 -13.79
N LEU A 230 3.01 6.55 -13.85
CA LEU A 230 3.77 6.43 -15.10
C LEU A 230 3.97 4.98 -15.56
N ALA A 231 4.11 4.05 -14.60
CA ALA A 231 4.49 2.66 -14.86
C ALA A 231 3.58 1.92 -15.87
N PRO A 232 2.23 2.01 -15.81
CA PRO A 232 1.36 1.29 -16.75
C PRO A 232 1.52 1.76 -18.20
N ALA A 233 1.61 3.08 -18.41
CA ALA A 233 1.75 3.66 -19.74
C ALA A 233 3.10 3.26 -20.36
N ILE A 234 4.18 3.33 -19.59
CA ILE A 234 5.52 2.93 -20.05
C ILE A 234 5.57 1.42 -20.32
N ALA A 235 5.09 0.60 -19.40
CA ALA A 235 5.12 -0.85 -19.55
C ALA A 235 4.31 -1.33 -20.77
N SER A 236 3.08 -0.81 -20.94
CA SER A 236 2.23 -1.16 -22.08
C SER A 236 2.82 -0.69 -23.41
N SER A 237 3.42 0.51 -23.43
CA SER A 237 4.09 1.03 -24.63
C SER A 237 5.31 0.20 -25.01
N LEU A 238 6.14 -0.17 -24.03
CA LEU A 238 7.30 -1.04 -24.25
C LEU A 238 6.88 -2.44 -24.72
N PHE A 239 5.82 -3.00 -24.13
CA PHE A 239 5.27 -4.29 -24.56
C PHE A 239 4.78 -4.25 -26.01
N SER A 240 3.96 -3.24 -26.34
CA SER A 240 3.45 -3.03 -27.69
C SER A 240 4.58 -2.83 -28.70
N LEU A 241 5.55 -1.96 -28.39
CA LEU A 241 6.71 -1.70 -29.24
C LEU A 241 7.57 -2.95 -29.45
N SER A 242 7.78 -3.74 -28.39
CA SER A 242 8.53 -5.00 -28.42
C SER A 242 7.91 -5.97 -29.43
N ILE A 243 6.59 -6.14 -29.41
CA ILE A 243 5.87 -7.03 -30.33
C ILE A 243 5.81 -6.44 -31.75
N GLN A 244 5.37 -5.18 -31.90
CA GLN A 244 5.17 -4.55 -33.22
C GLN A 244 6.44 -4.46 -34.05
N ARG A 245 7.58 -4.18 -33.40
CA ARG A 245 8.88 -4.07 -34.06
C ARG A 245 9.68 -5.37 -34.01
N ASN A 246 9.12 -6.44 -33.46
CA ASN A 246 9.78 -7.73 -33.23
C ASN A 246 11.16 -7.57 -32.54
N LEU A 247 11.27 -6.66 -31.59
CA LEU A 247 12.54 -6.39 -30.91
C LEU A 247 12.93 -7.60 -30.06
N LEU A 248 14.12 -8.16 -30.30
CA LEU A 248 14.59 -9.39 -29.66
C LEU A 248 13.57 -10.53 -29.74
N GLY A 249 12.92 -10.70 -30.90
CA GLY A 249 11.91 -11.75 -31.08
C GLY A 249 10.58 -11.47 -30.38
N GLY A 250 10.32 -10.21 -29.99
CA GLY A 250 9.15 -9.82 -29.20
C GLY A 250 9.41 -9.80 -27.68
N TYR A 251 10.58 -10.23 -27.21
CA TYR A 251 10.92 -10.36 -25.79
C TYR A 251 11.67 -9.16 -25.20
N ALA A 252 11.95 -8.09 -25.96
CA ALA A 252 12.73 -6.95 -25.50
C ALA A 252 12.20 -6.30 -24.22
N VAL A 253 10.88 -6.23 -24.07
CA VAL A 253 10.22 -5.73 -22.84
C VAL A 253 10.71 -6.47 -21.59
N TYR A 254 10.85 -7.80 -21.63
CA TYR A 254 11.26 -8.59 -20.48
C TYR A 254 12.73 -8.32 -20.12
N TYR A 255 13.61 -8.19 -21.11
CA TYR A 255 15.01 -7.83 -20.86
C TYR A 255 15.14 -6.45 -20.21
N ILE A 256 14.36 -5.46 -20.68
CA ILE A 256 14.35 -4.12 -20.07
C ILE A 256 13.93 -4.20 -18.61
N PHE A 257 12.88 -4.94 -18.28
CA PHE A 257 12.44 -5.10 -16.89
C PHE A 257 13.39 -5.94 -16.04
N VAL A 258 14.11 -6.91 -16.61
CA VAL A 258 15.20 -7.63 -15.92
C VAL A 258 16.33 -6.67 -15.55
N VAL A 259 16.72 -5.78 -16.46
CA VAL A 259 17.73 -4.74 -16.18
C VAL A 259 17.23 -3.78 -15.10
N LEU A 260 15.97 -3.35 -15.17
CA LEU A 260 15.37 -2.51 -14.12
C LEU A 260 15.36 -3.22 -12.76
N ALA A 261 14.98 -4.50 -12.70
CA ALA A 261 15.04 -5.28 -11.47
C ALA A 261 16.47 -5.38 -10.92
N ALA A 262 17.47 -5.57 -11.79
CA ALA A 262 18.89 -5.55 -11.40
C ALA A 262 19.32 -4.18 -10.85
N ILE A 263 18.82 -3.08 -11.43
CA ILE A 263 19.03 -1.72 -10.89
C ILE A 263 18.40 -1.59 -9.51
N VAL A 264 17.20 -2.11 -9.26
CA VAL A 264 16.57 -2.09 -7.92
C VAL A 264 17.44 -2.84 -6.91
N ILE A 265 17.94 -4.03 -7.27
CA ILE A 265 18.86 -4.79 -6.41
C ILE A 265 20.13 -3.98 -6.14
N GLN A 266 20.74 -3.39 -7.16
CA GLN A 266 21.96 -2.61 -6.98
C GLN A 266 21.72 -1.36 -6.12
N ALA A 267 20.59 -0.67 -6.31
CA ALA A 267 20.17 0.46 -5.50
C ALA A 267 19.90 0.07 -4.04
N SER A 268 19.38 -1.15 -3.81
CA SER A 268 19.08 -1.66 -2.47
C SER A 268 20.33 -1.87 -1.60
N ARG A 269 21.52 -1.99 -2.22
CA ARG A 269 22.80 -2.14 -1.51
C ARG A 269 23.23 -0.86 -0.80
N TYR A 270 22.73 0.29 -1.24
CA TYR A 270 23.01 1.59 -0.64
C TYR A 270 22.00 1.97 0.44
N LEU A 271 21.00 1.12 0.71
CA LEU A 271 20.03 1.40 1.75
C LEU A 271 20.71 1.39 3.13
N PRO A 272 20.48 2.42 3.96
CA PRO A 272 20.99 2.44 5.32
C PRO A 272 20.42 1.26 6.12
N SER A 273 21.30 0.46 6.71
CA SER A 273 20.87 -0.56 7.67
C SER A 273 20.44 0.13 8.97
N PRO A 274 19.29 -0.20 9.56
CA PRO A 274 18.92 0.33 10.86
C PRO A 274 19.96 -0.10 11.91
N PRO A 275 20.38 0.79 12.83
CA PRO A 275 21.31 0.44 13.91
C PRO A 275 20.75 -0.71 14.77
N PRO A 276 21.60 -1.63 15.29
CA PRO A 276 21.17 -2.78 16.11
C PRO A 276 20.44 -2.43 17.41
N GLU A 277 20.42 -1.16 17.82
CA GLU A 277 20.03 -0.73 19.17
C GLU A 277 18.50 -0.78 19.43
N GLN A 278 17.67 -0.85 18.39
CA GLN A 278 16.21 -0.96 18.55
C GLN A 278 15.70 -2.40 18.69
N ALA A 279 16.55 -3.41 18.54
CA ALA A 279 16.20 -4.80 18.84
C ALA A 279 16.18 -5.09 20.36
N ALA A 280 16.78 -4.22 21.18
CA ALA A 280 16.91 -4.44 22.63
C ALA A 280 15.79 -3.79 23.48
N VAL A 281 14.94 -2.92 22.92
CA VAL A 281 13.91 -2.17 23.69
C VAL A 281 12.54 -2.86 23.67
N SER A 282 12.46 -4.11 23.22
CA SER A 282 11.21 -4.90 23.22
C SER A 282 11.36 -6.30 23.83
N GLN A 283 12.26 -6.44 24.80
CA GLN A 283 12.24 -7.52 25.80
C GLN A 283 11.74 -6.99 27.13
#